data_AF-A0A4Q3WC89-F1
#
_entry.id   AF-A0A4Q3WC89-F1
#
_cell.length_a   1.000
_cell.length_b   1.000
_cell.length_c   1.000
_cell.angle_alpha   90.00
_cell.angle_beta   90.00
_cell.angle_gamma   90.00
#
_symmetry.space_group_name_H-M   'P 1'
#
loop_
_entity.id
_entity.type
_entity.pdbx_description
1 polymer ?
#
loop_
_entity_poly.entity_id
_entity_poly.type
_entity_poly.pdbx_seq_one_letter_code
_entity_poly.pdbx_strand_id
1 'polypeptide(L)'
;AQLSREPWGAAMLQIYEGIGSRLQALGVPRRAQFDSWSALVNYILGVAGQNAANARLLPQGTDRVAFLGTVAARWAQLDPTEYPFLHQVAMQLPDHDDREQFLAGIDLILAGIEATRWESI
;
A
#
# COMPACT_ATOMS: atom_id res chain seq x y z
N ALA A 1 -14.42 -6.82 -0.47
CA ALA A 1 -14.54 -5.52 -1.15
C ALA A 1 -15.97 -4.98 -1.04
N GLN A 2 -16.45 -4.74 0.19
CA GLN A 2 -17.76 -4.12 0.43
C GLN A 2 -17.62 -2.58 0.42
N LEU A 3 -16.47 -2.10 0.87
CA LEU A 3 -16.05 -0.69 0.86
C LEU A 3 -15.96 -0.05 -0.54
N SER A 4 -15.67 -0.83 -1.58
CA SER A 4 -15.57 -0.31 -2.95
C SER A 4 -16.90 -0.27 -3.72
N ARG A 5 -17.97 -0.84 -3.16
CA ARG A 5 -19.28 -0.93 -3.83
C ARG A 5 -20.16 0.29 -3.60
N GLU A 6 -19.93 0.99 -2.49
CA GLU A 6 -20.65 2.22 -2.15
C GLU A 6 -19.67 3.24 -1.56
N PRO A 7 -19.06 4.11 -2.39
CA PRO A 7 -18.09 5.10 -1.92
C PRO A 7 -18.73 6.16 -0.99
N TRP A 8 -20.06 6.20 -0.90
CA TRP A 8 -20.84 7.05 0.01
C TRP A 8 -21.30 6.34 1.29
N GLY A 9 -20.93 5.08 1.50
CA GLY A 9 -21.25 4.38 2.75
C GLY A 9 -20.65 5.10 3.96
N ALA A 10 -21.37 5.14 5.08
CA ALA A 10 -20.96 5.89 6.28
C ALA A 10 -19.53 5.56 6.76
N ALA A 11 -19.11 4.29 6.66
CA ALA A 11 -17.75 3.87 6.98
C ALA A 11 -16.69 4.49 6.05
N MET A 12 -16.98 4.59 4.75
CA MET A 12 -16.08 5.21 3.78
C MET A 12 -15.98 6.72 4.02
N LEU A 13 -17.10 7.38 4.29
CA LEU A 13 -17.10 8.80 4.64
C LEU A 13 -16.27 9.10 5.89
N GLN A 14 -16.33 8.25 6.91
CA GLN A 14 -15.50 8.39 8.11
C GLN A 14 -14.01 8.18 7.83
N ILE A 15 -13.66 7.22 6.96
CA ILE A 15 -12.26 7.01 6.53
C ILE A 15 -11.77 8.24 5.77
N TYR A 16 -12.55 8.72 4.81
CA TYR A 16 -12.26 9.88 3.99
C TYR A 16 -12.04 11.13 4.84
N GLU A 17 -12.99 11.47 5.70
CA GLU A 17 -12.89 12.61 6.61
C GLU A 17 -11.72 12.46 7.58
N GLY A 18 -11.50 11.25 8.10
CA GLY A 18 -10.40 10.94 9.00
C GLY A 18 -9.02 11.18 8.36
N ILE A 19 -8.82 10.79 7.11
CA ILE A 19 -7.54 11.03 6.42
C ILE A 19 -7.38 12.52 6.11
N GLY A 20 -8.44 13.18 5.62
CA GLY A 20 -8.41 14.60 5.25
C GLY A 20 -8.09 15.51 6.44
N SER A 21 -8.77 15.31 7.58
CA SER A 21 -8.53 16.07 8.81
C SER A 21 -7.12 15.91 9.35
N ARG A 22 -6.50 14.72 9.22
CA ARG A 22 -5.10 14.51 9.61
C ARG A 22 -4.12 15.25 8.72
N LEU A 23 -4.34 15.26 7.40
CA LEU A 23 -3.51 16.05 6.47
C LEU A 23 -3.62 17.55 6.76
N GLN A 24 -4.81 18.04 7.12
CA GLN A 24 -4.98 19.41 7.57
C GLN A 24 -4.20 19.69 8.87
N ALA A 25 -4.26 18.79 9.85
CA ALA A 25 -3.51 18.91 11.10
C ALA A 25 -1.98 18.87 10.90
N LEU A 26 -1.49 18.14 9.90
CA LEU A 26 -0.09 18.12 9.48
C LEU A 26 0.34 19.38 8.71
N GLY A 27 -0.57 20.32 8.45
CA GLY A 27 -0.27 21.58 7.78
C GLY A 27 -0.07 21.44 6.27
N VAL A 28 -0.62 20.41 5.64
CA VAL A 28 -0.55 20.23 4.19
C VAL A 28 -1.27 21.41 3.49
N PRO A 29 -0.61 22.14 2.57
CA PRO A 29 -1.21 23.28 1.88
C PRO A 29 -2.50 22.90 1.14
N ARG A 30 -3.50 23.78 1.16
CA ARG A 30 -4.82 23.52 0.54
C ARG A 30 -4.73 23.01 -0.90
N ARG A 31 -3.82 23.55 -1.70
CA ARG A 31 -3.60 23.15 -3.10
C ARG A 31 -3.15 21.68 -3.26
N ALA A 32 -2.47 21.12 -2.25
CA ALA A 32 -1.93 19.76 -2.26
C ALA A 32 -2.81 18.76 -1.50
N GLN A 33 -3.83 19.23 -0.74
CA GLN A 33 -4.64 18.37 0.14
C GLN A 33 -5.39 17.29 -0.64
N PHE A 34 -5.99 17.63 -1.77
CA PHE A 34 -6.79 16.66 -2.55
C PHE A 34 -5.92 15.54 -3.12
N ASP A 35 -4.77 15.88 -3.71
CA ASP A 35 -3.85 14.89 -4.27
C ASP A 35 -3.21 14.02 -3.17
N SER A 36 -2.79 14.64 -2.07
CA SER A 36 -2.25 13.95 -0.89
C SER A 36 -3.25 12.96 -0.28
N TRP A 37 -4.49 13.42 -0.12
CA TRP A 37 -5.58 12.61 0.41
C TRP A 37 -5.92 11.45 -0.51
N SER A 38 -6.03 11.71 -1.81
CA SER A 38 -6.34 10.70 -2.82
C SER A 38 -5.25 9.62 -2.88
N ALA A 39 -3.98 10.02 -2.81
CA ALA A 39 -2.85 9.09 -2.78
C ALA A 39 -2.92 8.14 -1.58
N LEU A 40 -3.14 8.68 -0.37
CA LEU A 40 -3.27 7.86 0.84
C LEU A 40 -4.47 6.93 0.79
N VAL A 41 -5.65 7.42 0.38
CA VAL A 41 -6.86 6.59 0.25
C VAL A 41 -6.63 5.44 -0.74
N ASN A 42 -6.09 5.74 -1.91
CA ASN A 42 -5.86 4.74 -2.95
C ASN A 42 -4.81 3.70 -2.52
N TYR A 43 -3.75 4.13 -1.83
CA TYR A 43 -2.76 3.23 -1.27
C TYR A 43 -3.39 2.29 -0.23
N ILE A 44 -4.13 2.82 0.75
CA ILE A 44 -4.77 2.04 1.81
C ILE A 44 -5.77 1.04 1.22
N LEU A 45 -6.63 1.48 0.31
CA LEU A 45 -7.63 0.62 -0.32
C LEU A 45 -6.99 -0.41 -1.26
N GLY A 46 -5.90 -0.04 -1.95
CA GLY A 46 -5.12 -0.95 -2.79
C GLY A 46 -4.53 -2.11 -1.99
N VAL A 47 -3.81 -1.80 -0.91
CA VAL A 47 -3.24 -2.81 -0.01
C VAL A 47 -4.34 -3.65 0.64
N ALA A 48 -5.40 -3.03 1.16
CA ALA A 48 -6.52 -3.76 1.75
C ALA A 48 -7.22 -4.69 0.72
N GLY A 49 -7.34 -4.24 -0.52
CA GLY A 49 -7.88 -5.01 -1.64
C GLY A 49 -7.02 -6.23 -1.98
N GLN A 50 -5.71 -6.04 -2.08
CA GLN A 50 -4.76 -7.12 -2.35
C GLN A 50 -4.73 -8.13 -1.19
N ASN A 51 -4.72 -7.68 0.06
CA ASN A 51 -4.76 -8.55 1.24
C ASN A 51 -6.06 -9.37 1.27
N ALA A 52 -7.21 -8.75 0.97
CA ALA A 52 -8.47 -9.46 0.88
C ALA A 52 -8.53 -10.45 -0.30
N ALA A 53 -7.87 -10.15 -1.42
CA ALA A 53 -7.76 -11.06 -2.55
C ALA A 53 -6.86 -12.27 -2.21
N ASN A 54 -5.69 -12.02 -1.62
CA ASN A 54 -4.75 -13.05 -1.17
C ASN A 54 -5.41 -13.98 -0.14
N ALA A 55 -6.14 -13.44 0.84
CA ALA A 55 -6.88 -14.22 1.83
C ALA A 55 -7.99 -15.10 1.24
N ARG A 56 -8.48 -14.79 0.03
CA ARG A 56 -9.45 -15.62 -0.70
C ARG A 56 -8.79 -16.69 -1.56
N LEU A 57 -7.62 -16.37 -2.13
CA LEU A 57 -6.86 -17.29 -2.95
C LEU A 57 -6.16 -18.36 -2.11
N LEU A 58 -5.78 -18.03 -0.88
CA LEU A 58 -5.12 -18.94 0.04
C LEU A 58 -6.18 -19.73 0.84
N PRO A 59 -6.20 -21.08 0.78
CA PRO A 59 -6.99 -21.90 1.68
C PRO A 59 -6.78 -21.51 3.15
N GLN A 60 -7.82 -21.62 3.98
CA GLN A 60 -7.67 -21.37 5.42
C GLN A 60 -6.61 -22.30 6.01
N GLY A 61 -5.65 -21.73 6.74
CA GLY A 61 -4.52 -22.47 7.30
C GLY A 61 -3.30 -22.58 6.38
N THR A 62 -3.29 -21.95 5.21
CA THR A 62 -2.08 -21.87 4.38
C THR A 62 -1.00 -21.09 5.10
N ASP A 63 0.20 -21.67 5.18
CA ASP A 63 1.40 -20.98 5.64
C ASP A 63 1.76 -19.86 4.64
N ARG A 64 1.55 -18.61 5.06
CA ARG A 64 1.86 -17.40 4.27
C ARG A 64 3.32 -17.40 3.82
N VAL A 65 4.25 -17.80 4.70
CA VAL A 65 5.69 -17.79 4.39
C VAL A 65 5.98 -18.81 3.30
N ALA A 66 5.39 -20.02 3.38
CA ALA A 66 5.51 -21.02 2.33
C ALA A 66 4.91 -20.56 0.99
N PHE A 67 3.77 -19.85 1.01
CA PHE A 67 3.18 -19.28 -0.20
C PHE A 67 4.08 -18.23 -0.83
N LEU A 68 4.55 -17.25 -0.06
CA LEU A 68 5.47 -16.22 -0.54
C LEU A 68 6.81 -16.80 -0.99
N GLY A 69 7.29 -17.85 -0.32
CA GLY A 69 8.43 -18.66 -0.76
C GLY A 69 8.23 -19.29 -2.13
N THR A 70 7.01 -19.78 -2.41
CA THR A 70 6.66 -20.29 -3.75
C THR A 70 6.66 -19.19 -4.80
N VAL A 71 6.16 -18.00 -4.47
CA VAL A 71 6.20 -16.83 -5.37
C VAL A 71 7.64 -16.41 -5.65
N ALA A 72 8.46 -16.29 -4.60
CA ALA A 72 9.89 -15.96 -4.71
C ALA A 72 10.64 -16.98 -5.58
N ALA A 73 10.39 -18.27 -5.39
CA ALA A 73 10.99 -19.33 -6.20
C ALA A 73 10.61 -19.22 -7.68
N ARG A 74 9.38 -18.81 -8.00
CA ARG A 74 8.96 -18.56 -9.39
C ARG A 74 9.68 -17.36 -9.99
N TRP A 75 9.86 -16.28 -9.24
CA TRP A 75 10.62 -15.12 -9.71
C TRP A 75 12.10 -15.46 -9.93
N ALA A 76 12.69 -16.28 -9.07
CA ALA A 76 14.07 -16.74 -9.22
C ALA A 76 14.30 -17.65 -10.45
N GLN A 77 13.24 -18.15 -11.10
CA GLN A 77 13.32 -18.93 -12.34
C GLN A 77 13.23 -18.06 -13.61
N LEU A 78 12.91 -16.77 -13.49
CA LEU A 78 12.87 -15.85 -14.63
C LEU A 78 14.29 -15.59 -15.16
N ASP A 79 14.41 -15.14 -16.41
CA ASP A 79 15.71 -14.75 -16.97
C ASP A 79 16.30 -13.58 -16.15
N PRO A 80 17.48 -13.72 -15.52
CA PRO A 80 18.06 -12.68 -14.69
C PRO A 80 18.55 -11.47 -15.50
N THR A 81 18.77 -11.62 -16.81
CA THR A 81 19.14 -10.51 -17.70
C THR A 81 17.92 -9.65 -18.06
N GLU A 82 16.73 -10.25 -18.11
CA GLU A 82 15.47 -9.56 -18.41
C GLU A 82 14.81 -9.03 -17.13
N TYR A 83 14.91 -9.75 -16.01
CA TYR A 83 14.24 -9.42 -14.74
C TYR A 83 15.19 -9.26 -13.54
N PRO A 84 16.26 -8.44 -13.63
CA PRO A 84 17.26 -8.34 -12.58
C PRO A 84 16.67 -7.84 -11.24
N PHE A 85 15.69 -6.93 -11.30
CA PHE A 85 15.02 -6.42 -10.09
C PHE A 85 14.20 -7.49 -9.37
N LEU A 86 13.44 -8.33 -10.11
CA LEU A 86 12.61 -9.37 -9.48
C LEU A 86 13.46 -10.42 -8.79
N HIS A 87 14.63 -10.75 -9.35
CA HIS A 87 15.63 -11.59 -8.67
C HIS A 87 16.12 -10.96 -7.38
N GLN A 88 16.43 -9.66 -7.39
CA GLN A 88 16.89 -8.95 -6.20
C GLN A 88 15.84 -8.96 -5.08
N VAL A 89 14.56 -8.70 -5.40
CA VAL A 89 13.52 -8.61 -4.37
C VAL A 89 12.92 -9.96 -3.97
N ALA A 90 13.03 -10.99 -4.82
CA ALA A 90 12.55 -12.35 -4.49
C ALA A 90 13.14 -12.86 -3.18
N MET A 91 14.40 -12.52 -2.87
CA MET A 91 15.08 -12.92 -1.64
C MET A 91 14.48 -12.30 -0.37
N GLN A 92 13.75 -11.18 -0.49
CA GLN A 92 13.17 -10.46 0.64
C GLN A 92 11.68 -10.76 0.81
N LEU A 93 11.05 -11.34 -0.21
CA LEU A 93 9.60 -11.52 -0.29
C LEU A 93 9.03 -12.47 0.77
N PRO A 94 9.63 -13.61 1.14
CA PRO A 94 9.02 -14.52 2.13
C PRO A 94 9.08 -14.00 3.56
N ASP A 95 10.15 -13.25 3.88
CA ASP A 95 10.50 -12.88 5.26
C ASP A 95 9.98 -11.51 5.68
N HIS A 96 9.43 -10.72 4.74
CA HIS A 96 8.90 -9.40 5.09
C HIS A 96 7.65 -9.51 5.99
N ASP A 97 7.56 -8.54 6.91
CA ASP A 97 6.37 -8.29 7.69
C ASP A 97 5.39 -7.38 6.90
N ASP A 98 4.13 -7.82 6.75
CA ASP A 98 3.10 -7.09 6.00
C ASP A 98 2.80 -5.72 6.62
N ARG A 99 2.83 -5.62 7.95
CA ARG A 99 2.52 -4.38 8.67
C ARG A 99 3.67 -3.39 8.50
N GLU A 100 4.91 -3.83 8.61
CA GLU A 100 6.07 -2.99 8.37
C GLU A 100 6.10 -2.49 6.92
N GLN A 101 5.81 -3.37 5.94
CA GLN A 101 5.72 -2.96 4.54
C GLN A 101 4.60 -1.93 4.31
N PHE A 102 3.43 -2.12 4.93
CA PHE A 102 2.33 -1.17 4.84
C PHE A 102 2.69 0.20 5.42
N LEU A 103 3.32 0.23 6.60
CA LEU A 103 3.76 1.47 7.22
C LEU A 103 4.86 2.16 6.41
N ALA A 104 5.80 1.40 5.84
CA ALA A 104 6.84 1.95 4.97
C ALA A 104 6.23 2.67 3.75
N GLY A 105 5.15 2.15 3.15
CA GLY A 105 4.47 2.84 2.06
C GLY A 105 3.74 4.12 2.49
N ILE A 106 3.16 4.14 3.69
CA ILE A 106 2.59 5.37 4.27
C ILE A 106 3.69 6.41 4.49
N ASP A 107 4.82 6.01 5.07
CA ASP A 107 5.96 6.90 5.33
C ASP A 107 6.52 7.49 4.03
N LEU A 108 6.65 6.68 2.98
CA LEU A 108 7.07 7.15 1.65
C LEU A 108 6.10 8.20 1.08
N ILE A 109 4.79 8.01 1.23
CA ILE A 109 3.78 8.98 0.77
C ILE A 109 3.86 10.27 1.59
N LEU A 110 3.96 10.16 2.92
CA LEU A 110 4.06 11.32 3.81
C LEU A 110 5.32 12.14 3.55
N ALA A 111 6.46 11.47 3.32
CA ALA A 111 7.71 12.12 2.94
C ALA A 111 7.58 12.87 1.60
N GLY A 112 6.90 12.28 0.61
CA GLY A 112 6.59 12.94 -0.66
C GLY A 112 5.71 14.19 -0.47
N ILE A 113 4.68 14.09 0.38
CA ILE A 113 3.81 15.23 0.72
C ILE A 113 4.62 16.33 1.40
N GLU A 114 5.51 15.99 2.34
CA GLU A 114 6.37 16.98 2.99
C GLU A 114 7.31 17.68 1.99
N ALA A 115 7.88 16.96 1.02
CA ALA A 115 8.71 17.56 -0.03
C ALA A 115 7.93 18.61 -0.85
N THR A 116 6.67 18.35 -1.20
CA THR A 116 5.81 19.33 -1.91
C THR A 116 5.49 20.58 -1.09
N ARG A 117 5.62 20.54 0.24
CA ARG A 117 5.48 21.72 1.10
C ARG A 117 6.64 22.70 0.88
N TRP A 118 7.83 22.21 0.56
CA TRP A 118 9.07 22.99 0.52
C TRP A 118 9.34 23.65 -0.84
N GLU A 119 8.76 23.15 -1.93
CA GLU A 119 8.91 23.75 -3.28
C GLU A 119 8.07 25.03 -3.48
N SER A 120 7.34 25.49 -2.47
CA SER A 120 6.44 26.64 -2.57
C SER A 120 6.73 27.77 -1.58
N ILE A 121 7.95 27.79 -1.03
CA ILE A 121 8.54 28.90 -0.27
C ILE A 121 9.70 29.44 -1.09
#